data_AF-G9X9Y7-F1
#
_entry.id   AF-G9X9Y7-F1
#
_cell.length_a   1.000
_cell.length_b   1.000
_cell.length_c   1.000
_cell.angle_alpha   90.00
_cell.angle_beta   90.00
_cell.angle_gamma   90.00
#
_symmetry.space_group_name_H-M   'P 1'
#
loop_
_entity.id
_entity.type
_entity.pdbx_description
1 polymer ?
#
loop_
_entity_poly.entity_id
_entity_poly.type
_entity_poly.pdbx_seq_one_letter_code
_entity_poly.pdbx_strand_id
1 'polypeptide(L)'
;MYKFKKKSEKKEITQKERLKVFFDNLQNKNSDIAAWIKLEGANIDYPVMYTPDDPQFYLRKNIDKNYALSGTPFLDHRTKIDNSQKTSLYIVYAHNMGDGTMFTNLHNYIDENNLKNANPVLLEMPNALKKYKLFAAVMLKEYTRTADIFYNTTSIKSEEEFNKYINFLKTNATAISDDISPKYGDDILVMSTCSYHVKSGRLALVAISIQDNDN
;
A
#
# COMPACT_ATOMS: atom_id res chain seq x y z
N MET A 1 16.38 -23.82 54.97
CA MET A 1 17.05 -22.73 54.23
C MET A 1 16.41 -22.67 52.85
N TYR A 2 15.60 -21.64 52.58
CA TYR A 2 14.72 -21.54 51.41
C TYR A 2 15.51 -21.35 50.11
N LYS A 3 15.25 -22.21 49.10
CA LYS A 3 15.68 -22.00 47.71
C LYS A 3 14.60 -21.20 46.98
N PHE A 4 14.88 -19.93 46.70
CA PHE A 4 14.19 -19.18 45.64
C PHE A 4 15.22 -18.67 44.64
N LYS A 5 15.16 -19.19 43.42
CA LYS A 5 15.46 -18.42 42.21
C LYS A 5 14.37 -18.75 41.20
N LYS A 6 13.33 -17.91 41.18
CA LYS A 6 12.37 -17.84 40.07
C LYS A 6 13.18 -17.53 38.80
N LYS A 7 13.16 -18.45 37.86
CA LYS A 7 13.61 -18.23 36.48
C LYS A 7 12.57 -17.30 35.85
N SER A 8 12.93 -16.06 35.54
CA SER A 8 12.05 -15.14 34.81
C SER A 8 11.98 -15.59 33.35
N GLU A 9 10.88 -16.21 32.95
CA GLU A 9 10.56 -16.46 31.55
C GLU A 9 10.28 -15.11 30.88
N LYS A 10 11.17 -14.67 29.99
CA LYS A 10 10.86 -13.58 29.06
C LYS A 10 9.85 -14.13 28.05
N LYS A 11 8.59 -13.69 28.15
CA LYS A 11 7.56 -14.00 27.15
C LYS A 11 7.91 -13.28 25.86
N GLU A 12 8.22 -14.02 24.80
CA GLU A 12 8.52 -13.46 23.49
C GLU A 12 7.23 -12.91 22.87
N ILE A 13 7.20 -11.61 22.61
CA ILE A 13 6.02 -10.91 22.08
C ILE A 13 5.92 -11.22 20.59
N THR A 14 4.79 -11.78 20.16
CA THR A 14 4.52 -12.11 18.75
C THR A 14 4.51 -10.85 17.87
N GLN A 15 4.77 -10.99 16.57
CA GLN A 15 4.72 -9.86 15.63
C GLN A 15 3.37 -9.14 15.67
N LYS A 16 2.27 -9.89 15.74
CA LYS A 16 0.91 -9.36 15.85
C LYS A 16 0.72 -8.50 17.11
N GLU A 17 1.21 -8.95 18.26
CA GLU A 17 1.15 -8.18 19.50
C GLU A 17 2.00 -6.90 19.43
N ARG A 18 3.17 -6.95 18.79
CA ARG A 18 4.02 -5.76 18.56
C ARG A 18 3.32 -4.73 17.68
N LEU A 19 2.74 -5.17 16.56
CA LEU A 19 1.96 -4.30 15.67
C LEU A 19 0.78 -3.68 16.39
N LYS A 20 0.03 -4.48 17.17
CA LYS A 20 -1.10 -3.95 17.94
C LYS A 20 -0.67 -2.83 18.89
N VAL A 21 0.38 -3.04 19.69
CA VAL A 21 0.87 -1.99 20.61
C VAL A 21 1.38 -0.76 19.85
N PHE A 22 2.08 -0.96 18.73
CA PHE A 22 2.55 0.14 17.89
C PHE A 22 1.38 0.98 17.36
N PHE A 23 0.37 0.35 16.76
CA PHE A 23 -0.79 1.03 16.22
C PHE A 23 -1.71 1.61 17.29
N ASP A 24 -1.90 0.95 18.45
CA ASP A 24 -2.66 1.51 19.58
C ASP A 24 -2.07 2.87 20.00
N ASN A 25 -0.74 2.98 20.08
CA ASN A 25 -0.06 4.24 20.42
C ASN A 25 -0.21 5.33 19.35
N LEU A 26 -0.16 4.96 18.08
CA LEU A 26 -0.34 5.89 16.96
C LEU A 26 -1.79 6.38 16.87
N GLN A 27 -2.75 5.46 16.95
CA GLN A 27 -4.18 5.74 16.84
C GLN A 27 -4.71 6.55 18.02
N ASN A 28 -4.10 6.44 19.20
CA ASN A 28 -4.36 7.32 20.33
C ASN A 28 -4.02 8.80 20.03
N LYS A 29 -3.07 9.06 19.13
CA LYS A 29 -2.72 10.43 18.70
C LYS A 29 -3.58 10.88 17.52
N ASN A 30 -3.81 9.97 16.58
CA ASN A 30 -4.68 10.22 15.45
C ASN A 30 -5.38 8.93 15.01
N SER A 31 -6.69 8.86 15.26
CA SER A 31 -7.56 7.74 14.90
C SER A 31 -7.60 7.41 13.42
N ASP A 32 -7.20 8.37 12.57
CA ASP A 32 -7.26 8.23 11.11
C ASP A 32 -6.08 7.39 10.57
N ILE A 33 -5.09 7.03 11.40
CA ILE A 33 -3.97 6.16 10.99
C ILE A 33 -4.48 4.72 10.83
N ALA A 34 -4.43 4.21 9.60
CA ALA A 34 -4.93 2.89 9.25
C ALA A 34 -3.82 1.85 8.99
N ALA A 35 -2.69 2.30 8.45
CA ALA A 35 -1.56 1.43 8.12
C ALA A 35 -0.25 2.22 8.12
N TRP A 36 0.84 1.52 7.86
CA TRP A 36 2.16 2.08 7.60
C TRP A 36 2.77 1.37 6.39
N ILE A 37 3.28 2.15 5.43
CA ILE A 37 3.82 1.62 4.16
C ILE A 37 5.33 1.84 4.08
N LYS A 38 6.07 0.79 3.68
CA LYS A 38 7.52 0.85 3.49
C LYS A 38 7.94 0.26 2.15
N LEU A 39 8.84 0.94 1.45
CA LEU A 39 9.58 0.44 0.29
C LEU A 39 10.96 1.10 0.30
N GLU A 40 11.96 0.36 0.77
CA GLU A 40 13.31 0.87 1.05
C GLU A 40 13.99 1.46 -0.20
N GLY A 41 13.85 0.80 -1.36
CA GLY A 41 14.45 1.27 -2.62
C GLY A 41 13.84 2.57 -3.17
N ALA A 42 12.71 3.01 -2.61
CA ALA A 42 12.00 4.21 -3.00
C ALA A 42 12.05 5.31 -1.92
N ASN A 43 12.74 5.09 -0.80
CA ASN A 43 12.66 5.95 0.40
C ASN A 43 11.22 6.19 0.88
N ILE A 44 10.36 5.18 0.73
CA ILE A 44 8.98 5.22 1.24
C ILE A 44 8.99 4.59 2.63
N ASP A 45 8.63 5.36 3.63
CA ASP A 45 8.48 4.94 5.02
C ASP A 45 7.49 5.90 5.72
N TYR A 46 6.20 5.67 5.51
CA TYR A 46 5.16 6.65 5.85
C TYR A 46 3.93 6.02 6.52
N PRO A 47 3.26 6.78 7.43
CA PRO A 47 1.92 6.43 7.86
C PRO A 47 0.94 6.57 6.70
N VAL A 48 -0.09 5.72 6.72
CA VAL A 48 -1.19 5.73 5.75
C VAL A 48 -2.49 6.01 6.48
N MET A 49 -3.15 7.08 6.06
CA MET A 49 -4.37 7.59 6.67
C MET A 49 -5.62 7.00 6.01
N TYR A 50 -6.74 6.96 6.70
CA TYR A 50 -8.03 6.53 6.16
C TYR A 50 -9.17 7.40 6.69
N THR A 51 -9.82 8.11 5.78
CA THR A 51 -10.96 9.00 6.04
C THR A 51 -12.09 8.67 5.06
N PRO A 52 -12.91 7.63 5.32
CA PRO A 52 -13.90 7.14 4.36
C PRO A 52 -14.96 8.18 3.96
N ASP A 53 -15.26 9.10 4.87
CA ASP A 53 -16.26 10.17 4.68
C ASP A 53 -15.66 11.46 4.10
N ASP A 54 -14.33 11.58 4.07
CA ASP A 54 -13.61 12.70 3.45
C ASP A 54 -12.35 12.18 2.71
N PRO A 55 -12.51 11.70 1.46
CA PRO A 55 -11.44 11.05 0.70
C PRO A 55 -10.23 11.94 0.41
N GLN A 56 -10.34 13.26 0.57
CA GLN A 56 -9.26 14.19 0.23
C GLN A 56 -8.67 14.89 1.46
N PHE A 57 -9.12 14.56 2.67
CA PHE A 57 -8.69 15.24 3.89
C PHE A 57 -7.17 15.32 4.04
N TYR A 58 -6.46 14.22 3.80
CA TYR A 58 -4.99 14.16 3.92
C TYR A 58 -4.21 14.58 2.68
N LEU A 59 -4.88 15.04 1.62
CA LEU A 59 -4.21 15.52 0.41
C LEU A 59 -3.28 16.69 0.70
N ARG A 60 -3.61 17.58 1.64
CA ARG A 60 -2.75 18.72 2.05
C ARG A 60 -2.62 18.85 3.56
N LYS A 61 -2.70 17.72 4.27
CA LYS A 61 -2.55 17.66 5.73
C LYS A 61 -1.47 16.68 6.15
N ASN A 62 -0.73 17.03 7.20
CA ASN A 62 0.15 16.10 7.90
C ASN A 62 -0.64 15.23 8.89
N ILE A 63 0.05 14.32 9.59
CA ILE A 63 -0.54 13.44 10.61
C ILE A 63 -1.18 14.18 11.80
N ASP A 64 -0.82 15.45 12.04
CA ASP A 64 -1.43 16.28 13.08
C ASP A 64 -2.63 17.09 12.57
N LYS A 65 -3.11 16.79 11.35
CA LYS A 65 -4.21 17.46 10.64
C LYS A 65 -3.92 18.93 10.28
N ASN A 66 -2.68 19.37 10.44
CA ASN A 66 -2.20 20.69 10.04
C ASN A 66 -1.87 20.72 8.55
N TYR A 67 -1.91 21.90 7.94
CA TYR A 67 -1.56 22.06 6.53
C TYR A 67 -0.13 21.58 6.27
N ALA A 68 0.03 20.76 5.24
CA ALA A 68 1.33 20.36 4.72
C ALA A 68 1.22 20.21 3.20
N LEU A 69 2.13 20.86 2.46
CA LEU A 69 2.13 20.80 0.99
C LEU A 69 2.27 19.35 0.51
N SER A 70 3.12 18.56 1.15
CA SER A 70 3.34 17.15 0.83
C SER A 70 2.14 16.25 1.09
N GLY A 71 1.16 16.71 1.87
CA GLY A 71 0.10 15.85 2.41
C GLY A 71 0.66 14.70 3.25
N THR A 72 -0.17 13.66 3.42
CA THR A 72 0.20 12.37 4.01
C THR A 72 -0.40 11.27 3.13
N PRO A 73 0.29 10.14 2.89
CA PRO A 73 -0.30 9.02 2.16
C PRO A 73 -1.65 8.58 2.76
N PHE A 74 -2.63 8.26 1.92
CA PHE A 74 -3.97 7.90 2.36
C PHE A 74 -4.60 6.81 1.49
N LEU A 75 -5.43 5.97 2.10
CA LEU A 75 -6.19 4.93 1.44
C LEU A 75 -7.38 5.51 0.67
N ASP A 76 -7.73 4.88 -0.44
CA ASP A 76 -9.01 5.11 -1.10
C ASP A 76 -10.16 4.87 -0.12
N HIS A 77 -11.11 5.81 -0.08
CA HIS A 77 -12.22 5.76 0.86
C HIS A 77 -13.09 4.50 0.74
N ARG A 78 -13.08 3.85 -0.43
CA ARG A 78 -13.85 2.63 -0.73
C ARG A 78 -13.17 1.35 -0.23
N THR A 79 -11.93 1.44 0.27
CA THR A 79 -11.17 0.30 0.81
C THR A 79 -11.93 -0.40 1.93
N LYS A 80 -11.93 -1.74 1.91
CA LYS A 80 -12.46 -2.59 2.99
C LYS A 80 -11.32 -3.05 3.89
N ILE A 81 -11.30 -2.55 5.14
CA ILE A 81 -10.23 -2.83 6.12
C ILE A 81 -10.55 -4.04 7.02
N ASP A 82 -11.79 -4.54 6.96
CA ASP A 82 -12.31 -5.61 7.82
C ASP A 82 -11.84 -7.04 7.44
N ASN A 83 -10.98 -7.19 6.43
CA ASN A 83 -10.53 -8.48 5.87
C ASN A 83 -11.68 -9.44 5.51
N SER A 84 -12.88 -8.92 5.22
CA SER A 84 -14.02 -9.74 4.79
C SER A 84 -13.89 -10.29 3.37
N GLN A 85 -12.94 -9.76 2.60
CA GLN A 85 -12.73 -10.10 1.20
C GLN A 85 -11.70 -11.21 1.04
N LYS A 86 -11.94 -12.12 0.09
CA LYS A 86 -10.98 -13.15 -0.29
C LYS A 86 -9.70 -12.56 -0.93
N THR A 87 -9.86 -11.49 -1.69
CA THR A 87 -8.77 -10.66 -2.24
C THR A 87 -9.04 -9.23 -1.84
N SER A 88 -8.16 -8.66 -1.01
CA SER A 88 -8.20 -7.25 -0.65
C SER A 88 -7.59 -6.41 -1.78
N LEU A 89 -8.18 -5.26 -2.07
CA LEU A 89 -7.59 -4.23 -2.93
C LEU A 89 -7.34 -2.96 -2.12
N TYR A 90 -6.06 -2.68 -1.85
CA TYR A 90 -5.62 -1.46 -1.19
C TYR A 90 -5.10 -0.49 -2.22
N ILE A 91 -5.66 0.72 -2.28
CA ILE A 91 -5.16 1.79 -3.13
C ILE A 91 -4.69 2.90 -2.22
N VAL A 92 -3.39 3.17 -2.23
CA VAL A 92 -2.74 4.22 -1.46
C VAL A 92 -2.37 5.36 -2.40
N TYR A 93 -2.82 6.57 -2.07
CA TYR A 93 -2.50 7.79 -2.79
C TYR A 93 -1.46 8.60 -2.02
N ALA A 94 -0.48 9.17 -2.71
CA ALA A 94 0.40 10.20 -2.16
C ALA A 94 0.86 11.16 -3.25
N HIS A 95 1.39 12.32 -2.87
CA HIS A 95 1.90 13.28 -3.85
C HIS A 95 3.16 12.78 -4.56
N ASN A 96 3.37 13.30 -5.77
CA ASN A 96 4.65 13.23 -6.48
C ASN A 96 5.37 14.58 -6.29
N MET A 97 6.21 14.64 -5.25
CA MET A 97 6.91 15.86 -4.84
C MET A 97 8.21 16.08 -5.62
N GLY A 98 8.51 17.31 -6.00
CA GLY A 98 9.73 17.63 -6.75
C GLY A 98 11.04 17.43 -5.97
N ASP A 99 10.96 17.25 -4.65
CA ASP A 99 12.09 17.03 -3.74
C ASP A 99 12.43 15.54 -3.52
N GLY A 100 11.74 14.62 -4.22
CA GLY A 100 11.98 13.18 -4.09
C GLY A 100 11.25 12.49 -2.93
N THR A 101 10.44 13.22 -2.16
CA THR A 101 9.64 12.65 -1.05
C THR A 101 8.31 12.05 -1.55
N MET A 102 7.57 11.39 -0.65
CA MET A 102 6.28 10.77 -0.95
C MET A 102 6.43 9.70 -2.05
N PHE A 103 5.63 9.75 -3.12
CA PHE A 103 5.61 8.72 -4.16
C PHE A 103 6.38 9.13 -5.42
N THR A 104 7.29 10.09 -5.32
CA THR A 104 8.15 10.50 -6.45
C THR A 104 9.02 9.37 -6.96
N ASN A 105 9.66 8.63 -6.07
CA ASN A 105 10.60 7.58 -6.47
C ASN A 105 9.92 6.34 -7.06
N LEU A 106 8.58 6.31 -7.14
CA LEU A 106 7.87 5.28 -7.90
C LEU A 106 8.27 5.29 -9.39
N HIS A 107 8.67 6.45 -9.94
CA HIS A 107 9.11 6.58 -11.34
C HIS A 107 10.31 5.69 -11.67
N ASN A 108 11.14 5.32 -10.68
CA ASN A 108 12.29 4.45 -10.88
C ASN A 108 11.88 3.02 -11.31
N TYR A 109 10.65 2.61 -11.02
CA TYR A 109 10.13 1.27 -11.30
C TYR A 109 9.33 1.19 -12.61
N ILE A 110 9.35 2.25 -13.42
CA ILE A 110 8.95 2.16 -14.84
C ILE A 110 9.99 1.34 -15.62
N ASP A 111 11.22 1.24 -15.12
CA ASP A 111 12.20 0.29 -15.62
C ASP A 111 11.89 -1.13 -15.13
N GLU A 112 11.80 -2.09 -16.05
CA GLU A 112 11.44 -3.48 -15.77
C GLU A 112 12.44 -4.17 -14.83
N ASN A 113 13.74 -3.87 -14.94
CA ASN A 113 14.74 -4.49 -14.07
C ASN A 113 14.63 -3.96 -12.63
N ASN A 114 14.41 -2.65 -12.46
CA ASN A 114 14.15 -2.09 -11.14
C ASN A 114 12.86 -2.63 -10.54
N LEU A 115 11.80 -2.78 -11.35
CA LEU A 115 10.52 -3.36 -10.93
C LEU A 115 10.71 -4.80 -10.41
N LYS A 116 11.39 -5.64 -11.19
CA LYS A 116 11.63 -7.06 -10.88
C LYS A 116 12.51 -7.27 -9.65
N ASN A 117 13.54 -6.46 -9.51
CA ASN A 117 14.52 -6.55 -8.42
C ASN A 117 14.17 -5.68 -7.21
N ALA A 118 12.97 -5.10 -7.18
CA ALA A 118 12.54 -4.25 -6.08
C ALA A 118 12.50 -5.04 -4.76
N ASN A 119 12.91 -4.38 -3.67
CA ASN A 119 12.62 -4.87 -2.32
C ASN A 119 11.09 -5.01 -2.15
N PRO A 120 10.63 -5.97 -1.33
CA PRO A 120 9.21 -6.10 -1.02
C PRO A 120 8.65 -4.81 -0.42
N VAL A 121 7.41 -4.48 -0.80
CA VAL A 121 6.64 -3.44 -0.14
C VAL A 121 6.04 -4.04 1.14
N LEU A 122 6.23 -3.37 2.27
CA LEU A 122 5.62 -3.75 3.54
C LEU A 122 4.41 -2.86 3.80
N LEU A 123 3.27 -3.47 4.08
CA LEU A 123 2.09 -2.80 4.60
C LEU A 123 1.80 -3.34 5.99
N GLU A 124 2.17 -2.56 7.00
CA GLU A 124 1.90 -2.84 8.40
C GLU A 124 0.51 -2.30 8.75
N MET A 125 -0.31 -3.13 9.37
CA MET A 125 -1.66 -2.82 9.84
C MET A 125 -1.77 -3.24 11.31
N PRO A 126 -2.79 -2.77 12.08
CA PRO A 126 -2.91 -3.06 13.50
C PRO A 126 -2.83 -4.55 13.88
N ASN A 127 -3.26 -5.44 12.98
CA ASN A 127 -3.34 -6.87 13.24
C ASN A 127 -2.55 -7.74 12.25
N ALA A 128 -1.84 -7.14 11.29
CA ALA A 128 -1.18 -7.90 10.21
C ALA A 128 0.01 -7.12 9.63
N LEU A 129 1.09 -7.82 9.31
CA LEU A 129 2.10 -7.35 8.37
C LEU A 129 1.84 -8.05 7.04
N LYS A 130 1.61 -7.30 5.97
CA LYS A 130 1.45 -7.84 4.62
C LYS A 130 2.68 -7.45 3.80
N LYS A 131 3.28 -8.43 3.11
CA LYS A 131 4.40 -8.22 2.19
C LYS A 131 3.89 -8.32 0.76
N TYR A 132 4.35 -7.43 -0.11
CA TYR A 132 3.99 -7.41 -1.52
C TYR A 132 5.23 -7.34 -2.40
N LYS A 133 5.15 -7.93 -3.58
CA LYS A 133 6.17 -7.77 -4.62
C LYS A 133 5.59 -6.94 -5.77
N LEU A 134 6.39 -6.00 -6.30
CA LEU A 134 5.95 -5.14 -7.40
C LEU A 134 5.71 -5.98 -8.66
N PHE A 135 4.53 -5.82 -9.27
CA PHE A 135 4.08 -6.61 -10.41
C PHE A 135 3.97 -5.78 -11.68
N ALA A 136 3.43 -4.56 -11.61
CA ALA A 136 3.24 -3.72 -12.79
C ALA A 136 3.43 -2.24 -12.47
N ALA A 137 4.01 -1.50 -13.41
CA ALA A 137 4.01 -0.05 -13.42
C ALA A 137 3.10 0.45 -14.54
N VAL A 138 2.16 1.35 -14.23
CA VAL A 138 1.15 1.83 -15.17
C VAL A 138 1.16 3.34 -15.23
N MET A 139 1.45 3.89 -16.41
CA MET A 139 1.32 5.33 -16.70
C MET A 139 -0.10 5.63 -17.21
N LEU A 140 -0.92 6.23 -16.35
CA LEU A 140 -2.31 6.54 -16.63
C LEU A 140 -2.46 8.00 -17.07
N LYS A 141 -2.76 8.21 -18.35
CA LYS A 141 -3.12 9.54 -18.85
C LYS A 141 -4.53 9.90 -18.36
N GLU A 142 -4.70 11.11 -17.82
CA GLU A 142 -6.01 11.60 -17.38
C GLU A 142 -7.04 11.57 -18.52
N TYR A 143 -8.32 11.38 -18.19
CA TYR A 143 -9.44 11.34 -19.13
C TYR A 143 -9.35 10.25 -20.20
N THR A 144 -8.66 9.15 -19.89
CA THR A 144 -8.61 7.96 -20.75
C THR A 144 -9.44 6.83 -20.16
N ARG A 145 -10.02 6.00 -21.03
CA ARG A 145 -10.74 4.79 -20.64
C ARG A 145 -9.90 3.86 -19.77
N THR A 146 -8.58 3.82 -19.99
CA THR A 146 -7.63 3.04 -19.17
C THR A 146 -7.57 3.56 -17.74
N ALA A 147 -7.47 4.89 -17.55
CA ALA A 147 -7.50 5.49 -16.21
C ALA A 147 -8.85 5.25 -15.51
N ASP A 148 -9.96 5.35 -16.24
CA ASP A 148 -11.30 5.11 -15.70
C ASP A 148 -11.46 3.66 -15.22
N ILE A 149 -11.07 2.68 -16.05
CA ILE A 149 -11.15 1.26 -15.67
C ILE A 149 -10.27 0.97 -14.45
N PHE A 150 -9.06 1.54 -14.42
CA PHE A 150 -8.12 1.33 -13.32
C PHE A 150 -8.65 1.86 -11.99
N TYR A 151 -9.12 3.11 -11.92
CA TYR A 151 -9.56 3.74 -10.66
C TYR A 151 -11.01 3.45 -10.26
N ASN A 152 -11.84 2.95 -11.19
CA ASN A 152 -13.19 2.48 -10.85
C ASN A 152 -13.20 1.03 -10.33
N THR A 153 -12.11 0.28 -10.55
CA THR A 153 -11.93 -1.03 -9.91
C THR A 153 -11.54 -0.83 -8.45
N THR A 154 -12.47 -1.13 -7.55
CA THR A 154 -12.37 -0.80 -6.11
C THR A 154 -12.50 -2.00 -5.19
N SER A 155 -12.90 -3.13 -5.75
CA SER A 155 -13.00 -4.41 -5.05
C SER A 155 -12.89 -5.53 -6.07
N ILE A 156 -12.35 -6.67 -5.66
CA ILE A 156 -12.34 -7.90 -6.45
C ILE A 156 -13.22 -8.92 -5.74
N LYS A 157 -14.36 -9.25 -6.33
CA LYS A 157 -15.39 -10.12 -5.70
C LYS A 157 -15.36 -11.56 -6.20
N SER A 158 -14.74 -11.79 -7.35
CA SER A 158 -14.68 -13.11 -7.99
C SER A 158 -13.34 -13.33 -8.67
N GLU A 159 -13.06 -14.60 -8.98
CA GLU A 159 -11.89 -15.00 -9.77
C GLU A 159 -11.93 -14.43 -11.19
N GLU A 160 -13.11 -14.28 -11.79
CA GLU A 160 -13.27 -13.66 -13.10
C GLU A 160 -12.88 -12.17 -13.07
N GLU A 161 -13.35 -11.42 -12.06
CA GLU A 161 -12.97 -10.01 -11.87
C GLU A 161 -11.46 -9.87 -11.64
N PHE A 162 -10.88 -10.76 -10.83
CA PHE A 162 -9.44 -10.81 -10.58
C PHE A 162 -8.67 -11.01 -11.90
N ASN A 163 -9.00 -12.06 -12.64
CA ASN A 163 -8.32 -12.40 -13.89
C ASN A 163 -8.47 -11.30 -14.94
N LYS A 164 -9.65 -10.66 -15.01
CA LYS A 164 -9.89 -9.51 -15.88
C LYS A 164 -9.00 -8.32 -15.50
N TYR A 165 -8.86 -8.02 -14.21
CA TYR A 165 -8.00 -6.94 -13.73
C TYR A 165 -6.52 -7.23 -14.01
N ILE A 166 -6.04 -8.43 -13.71
CA ILE A 166 -4.65 -8.83 -14.01
C ILE A 166 -4.36 -8.80 -15.51
N ASN A 167 -5.29 -9.27 -16.36
CA ASN A 167 -5.13 -9.20 -17.81
C ASN A 167 -5.14 -7.74 -18.32
N PHE A 168 -5.98 -6.90 -17.74
CA PHE A 168 -5.97 -5.46 -18.02
C PHE A 168 -4.59 -4.85 -17.69
N LEU A 169 -4.00 -5.17 -16.54
CA LEU A 169 -2.64 -4.71 -16.19
C LEU A 169 -1.60 -5.22 -17.19
N LYS A 170 -1.61 -6.52 -17.51
CA LYS A 170 -0.71 -7.12 -18.52
C LYS A 170 -0.78 -6.44 -19.88
N THR A 171 -1.95 -5.94 -20.26
CA THR A 171 -2.17 -5.30 -21.57
C THR A 171 -1.81 -3.81 -21.58
N ASN A 172 -1.92 -3.11 -20.43
CA ASN A 172 -1.84 -1.65 -20.37
C ASN A 172 -0.66 -1.11 -19.55
N ALA A 173 0.07 -1.97 -18.85
CA ALA A 173 1.23 -1.58 -18.05
C ALA A 173 2.37 -1.09 -18.96
N THR A 174 3.12 -0.11 -18.45
CA THR A 174 4.35 0.37 -19.06
C THR A 174 5.52 -0.58 -18.78
N ALA A 175 5.49 -1.26 -17.64
CA ALA A 175 6.43 -2.32 -17.28
C ALA A 175 5.72 -3.40 -16.47
N ILE A 176 6.15 -4.65 -16.63
CA ILE A 176 5.60 -5.80 -15.91
C ILE A 176 6.70 -6.74 -15.42
N SER A 177 6.51 -7.29 -14.22
CA SER A 177 7.37 -8.34 -13.69
C SER A 177 6.85 -9.71 -14.14
N ASP A 178 7.68 -10.43 -14.89
CA ASP A 178 7.35 -11.74 -15.47
C ASP A 178 7.53 -12.92 -14.49
N ASP A 179 8.21 -12.68 -13.37
CA ASP A 179 8.50 -13.66 -12.34
C ASP A 179 7.42 -13.77 -11.26
N ILE A 180 6.32 -13.02 -11.40
CA ILE A 180 5.14 -13.08 -10.53
C ILE A 180 3.98 -13.64 -11.35
N SER A 181 3.31 -14.64 -10.78
CA SER A 181 2.08 -15.21 -11.32
C SER A 181 0.94 -14.97 -10.33
N PRO A 182 0.22 -13.85 -10.43
CA PRO A 182 -0.87 -13.52 -9.51
C PRO A 182 -1.99 -14.55 -9.59
N LYS A 183 -2.52 -14.94 -8.43
CA LYS A 183 -3.63 -15.92 -8.31
C LYS A 183 -4.76 -15.31 -7.50
N TYR A 184 -5.99 -15.74 -7.81
CA TYR A 184 -7.14 -15.29 -7.03
C TYR A 184 -7.01 -15.75 -5.57
N GLY A 185 -7.18 -14.80 -4.65
CA GLY A 185 -6.81 -14.94 -3.23
C GLY A 185 -5.58 -14.12 -2.83
N ASP A 186 -4.72 -13.73 -3.79
CA ASP A 186 -3.65 -12.79 -3.50
C ASP A 186 -4.25 -11.39 -3.32
N ASP A 187 -3.80 -10.66 -2.30
CA ASP A 187 -4.13 -9.26 -2.11
C ASP A 187 -3.38 -8.39 -3.11
N ILE A 188 -4.01 -7.28 -3.51
CA ILE A 188 -3.47 -6.31 -4.45
C ILE A 188 -3.24 -4.99 -3.71
N LEU A 189 -2.04 -4.43 -3.84
CA LEU A 189 -1.69 -3.10 -3.37
C LEU A 189 -1.37 -2.20 -4.56
N VAL A 190 -2.02 -1.05 -4.64
CA VAL A 190 -1.77 -0.01 -5.64
C VAL A 190 -1.20 1.21 -4.94
N MET A 191 -0.01 1.64 -5.34
CA MET A 191 0.59 2.91 -4.91
C MET A 191 0.49 3.91 -6.06
N SER A 192 -0.32 4.96 -5.90
CA SER A 192 -0.65 5.90 -6.98
C SER A 192 -0.21 7.32 -6.62
N THR A 193 0.48 7.97 -7.56
CA THR A 193 0.76 9.41 -7.45
C THR A 193 -0.53 10.21 -7.67
N CYS A 194 -0.88 11.05 -6.72
CA CYS A 194 -2.07 11.90 -6.77
C CYS A 194 -1.80 13.14 -7.66
N SER A 195 -2.48 13.27 -8.81
CA SER A 195 -2.22 14.34 -9.81
C SER A 195 -3.29 15.41 -9.92
N TYR A 196 -4.13 15.67 -8.90
CA TYR A 196 -5.31 16.56 -9.05
C TYR A 196 -5.02 17.98 -9.59
N HIS A 197 -3.76 18.40 -9.74
CA HIS A 197 -3.37 19.69 -10.29
C HIS A 197 -2.33 19.66 -11.43
N VAL A 198 -1.97 18.51 -11.99
CA VAL A 198 -0.96 18.44 -13.07
C VAL A 198 -1.54 17.74 -14.28
N LYS A 199 -1.50 18.42 -15.44
CA LYS A 199 -1.87 17.87 -16.77
C LYS A 199 -0.99 16.69 -17.23
N SER A 200 -0.11 16.19 -16.36
CA SER A 200 0.80 15.08 -16.58
C SER A 200 0.21 13.87 -15.85
N GLY A 201 -0.03 12.77 -16.57
CA GLY A 201 -0.73 11.59 -16.08
C GLY A 201 -0.21 11.02 -14.74
N ARG A 202 -0.99 10.11 -14.15
CA ARG A 202 -0.67 9.44 -12.88
C ARG A 202 0.19 8.22 -13.12
N LEU A 203 1.23 8.06 -12.31
CA LEU A 203 1.92 6.78 -12.18
C LEU A 203 1.23 5.96 -11.10
N ALA A 204 0.97 4.68 -11.38
CA ALA A 204 0.56 3.71 -10.38
C ALA A 204 1.47 2.48 -10.44
N LEU A 205 2.00 2.07 -9.29
CA LEU A 205 2.62 0.74 -9.13
C LEU A 205 1.61 -0.20 -8.52
N VAL A 206 1.48 -1.38 -9.11
CA VAL A 206 0.66 -2.49 -8.61
C VAL A 206 1.58 -3.56 -8.07
N ALA A 207 1.32 -3.98 -6.84
CA ALA A 207 2.05 -5.01 -6.13
C ALA A 207 1.09 -6.12 -5.69
N ILE A 208 1.59 -7.35 -5.66
CA ILE A 208 0.81 -8.55 -5.35
C ILE A 208 1.35 -9.15 -4.06
N SER A 209 0.46 -9.56 -3.15
CA SER A 209 0.87 -10.12 -1.87
C SER A 209 1.68 -11.39 -2.09
N ILE A 210 2.73 -11.54 -1.29
CA ILE A 210 3.46 -12.80 -1.20
C ILE A 210 3.04 -13.51 0.08
N GLN A 211 2.78 -14.81 -0.01
CA GLN A 211 2.60 -15.62 1.18
C GLN A 211 3.96 -15.77 1.85
N ASP A 212 4.04 -15.43 3.14
CA ASP A 212 5.16 -15.86 3.96
C ASP A 212 5.06 -17.40 4.06
N ASN A 213 5.83 -18.08 3.20
CA ASN A 213 6.23 -19.46 3.46
C ASN A 213 7.25 -19.41 4.60
N ASP A 214 6.82 -19.00 5.79
CA ASP A 214 7.58 -19.23 7.01
C ASP A 214 7.52 -20.75 7.26
N ASN A 215 8.50 -21.45 6.67
CA ASN A 215 8.94 -22.78 7.08
C ASN A 215 9.73 -22.67 8.39
#